data_AF-A0A2S7MYC9-F1
#
_entry.id   AF-A0A2S7MYC9-F1
#
_cell.length_a   1.000
_cell.length_b   1.000
_cell.length_c   1.000
_cell.angle_alpha   90.00
_cell.angle_beta   90.00
_cell.angle_gamma   90.00
#
_symmetry.space_group_name_H-M   'P 1'
#
loop_
_entity.id
_entity.type
_entity.pdbx_description
1 polymer ?
#
loop_
_entity_poly.entity_id
_entity_poly.type
_entity_poly.pdbx_seq_one_letter_code
_entity_poly.pdbx_strand_id
1 'polypeptide(L)'
;MDSQQYSNLKMGEKGAILSIVTYLFLSGMKLLIGILTGSEALYADGLNNSTDIIASIAVLIGLKLSQRPPDSDHGYGHWKSETIASLIASLIMMVVGIQVLLNGFGSMFEGHEEAPDILAAYVGIFSFIIMYLVYRYNKHLAEKINSQSVMAAAKDNLSDAWVSIGTSAGIFGSQLGMPWLDTVTALLVGLLICKTAWDIFREASHHLSDGFDEEKIALYEKSIMELEDVRGVKEIKGRNYGNNEVIDIVIYVNSSLNIQEAHDIATLVEKELTKKFGVYNVHVHVEPYTVD
;
A
#
# COMPACT_ATOMS: atom_id res chain seq x y z
N MET A 1 0.84 10.69 28.58
CA MET A 1 0.13 10.17 27.40
C MET A 1 0.98 9.14 26.62
N ASP A 2 2.26 8.96 26.96
CA ASP A 2 3.20 8.21 26.12
C ASP A 2 3.21 6.68 26.33
N SER A 3 2.85 6.18 27.51
CA SER A 3 2.89 4.73 27.81
C SER A 3 1.82 3.93 27.07
N GLN A 4 0.61 4.47 26.95
CA GLN A 4 -0.52 3.80 26.28
C GLN A 4 -0.32 3.78 24.75
N GLN A 5 0.16 4.88 24.16
CA GLN A 5 0.49 4.93 22.73
C GLN A 5 1.65 3.99 22.39
N TYR A 6 2.69 3.95 23.23
CA TYR A 6 3.81 3.03 23.06
C TYR A 6 3.38 1.55 23.21
N SER A 7 2.48 1.26 24.15
CA SER A 7 1.87 -0.07 24.29
C SER A 7 1.05 -0.45 23.06
N ASN A 8 0.27 0.47 22.50
CA ASN A 8 -0.52 0.25 21.29
C ASN A 8 0.38 -0.01 20.06
N LEU A 9 1.49 0.73 19.91
CA LEU A 9 2.48 0.49 18.85
C LEU A 9 3.11 -0.91 18.96
N LYS A 10 3.57 -1.30 20.15
CA LYS A 10 4.09 -2.65 20.40
C LYS A 10 3.05 -3.74 20.13
N MET A 11 1.78 -3.47 20.40
CA MET A 11 0.69 -4.39 20.07
C MET A 11 0.51 -4.50 18.54
N GLY A 12 0.54 -3.39 17.80
CA GLY A 12 0.48 -3.39 16.33
C GLY A 12 1.65 -4.13 15.67
N GLU A 13 2.87 -3.94 16.18
CA GLU A 13 4.07 -4.68 15.72
C GLU A 13 3.88 -6.19 15.82
N LYS A 14 3.27 -6.69 16.92
CA LYS A 14 2.99 -8.13 17.08
C LYS A 14 2.06 -8.65 16.00
N GLY A 15 1.04 -7.89 15.61
CA GLY A 15 0.13 -8.25 14.52
C GLY A 15 0.85 -8.34 13.17
N ALA A 16 1.70 -7.34 12.87
CA ALA A 16 2.50 -7.34 11.65
C ALA A 16 3.51 -8.50 11.59
N ILE A 17 4.22 -8.77 12.70
CA ILE A 17 5.16 -9.90 12.80
C ILE A 17 4.43 -11.23 12.63
N LEU A 18 3.24 -11.38 13.22
CA LEU A 18 2.43 -12.59 13.05
C LEU A 18 2.10 -12.82 11.57
N SER A 19 1.69 -11.77 10.84
CA SER A 19 1.43 -11.85 9.40
C SER A 19 2.68 -12.25 8.62
N ILE A 20 3.83 -11.61 8.86
CA ILE A 20 5.08 -11.90 8.13
C ILE A 20 5.53 -13.35 8.35
N VAL A 21 5.53 -13.82 9.60
CA VAL A 21 5.90 -15.21 9.92
C VAL A 21 4.93 -16.19 9.25
N THR A 22 3.63 -15.86 9.24
CA THR A 22 2.60 -16.67 8.57
C THR A 22 2.82 -16.72 7.07
N TYR A 23 3.10 -15.57 6.43
CA TYR A 23 3.40 -15.51 5.00
C TYR A 23 4.63 -16.32 4.65
N LEU A 24 5.72 -16.20 5.41
CA LEU A 24 6.95 -16.98 5.19
C LEU A 24 6.66 -18.50 5.26
N PHE A 25 5.92 -18.93 6.28
CA PHE A 25 5.56 -20.33 6.46
C PHE A 25 4.66 -20.84 5.33
N LEU A 26 3.56 -20.13 5.04
CA LEU A 26 2.59 -20.53 4.03
C LEU A 26 3.16 -20.49 2.62
N SER A 27 3.91 -19.43 2.27
CA SER A 27 4.54 -19.31 0.96
C SER A 27 5.55 -20.44 0.72
N GLY A 28 6.43 -20.72 1.69
CA GLY A 28 7.38 -21.84 1.58
C GLY A 28 6.68 -23.19 1.41
N MET A 29 5.63 -23.44 2.20
CA MET A 29 4.83 -24.67 2.09
C MET A 29 4.11 -24.79 0.75
N LYS A 30 3.42 -23.73 0.29
CA LYS A 30 2.70 -23.70 -1.00
C LYS A 30 3.63 -23.91 -2.18
N LEU A 31 4.78 -23.24 -2.21
CA LEU A 31 5.75 -23.39 -3.30
C LEU A 31 6.30 -24.81 -3.38
N LEU A 32 6.72 -25.38 -2.23
CA LEU A 32 7.24 -26.74 -2.18
C LEU A 32 6.18 -27.76 -2.61
N ILE A 33 4.97 -27.65 -2.06
CA ILE A 33 3.90 -28.60 -2.34
C ILE A 33 3.38 -28.43 -3.77
N GLY A 34 3.24 -27.19 -4.27
CA GLY A 34 2.84 -26.92 -5.65
C GLY A 34 3.77 -27.61 -6.65
N ILE A 35 5.09 -27.56 -6.43
CA ILE A 35 6.07 -28.29 -7.26
C ILE A 35 5.89 -29.81 -7.13
N LEU A 36 5.79 -30.34 -5.90
CA LEU A 36 5.70 -31.78 -5.66
C LEU A 36 4.41 -32.41 -6.19
N THR A 37 3.32 -31.65 -6.22
CA THR A 37 1.98 -32.09 -6.64
C THR A 37 1.68 -31.74 -8.10
N GLY A 38 2.54 -30.96 -8.75
CA GLY A 38 2.32 -30.45 -10.10
C GLY A 38 1.23 -29.37 -10.21
N SER A 39 0.80 -28.75 -9.10
CA SER A 39 -0.21 -27.69 -9.15
C SER A 39 0.43 -26.34 -9.43
N GLU A 40 0.10 -25.78 -10.60
CA GLU A 40 0.48 -24.43 -10.99
C GLU A 40 -0.29 -23.38 -10.19
N ALA A 41 -1.56 -23.65 -9.88
CA ALA A 41 -2.39 -22.72 -9.10
C ALA A 41 -1.82 -22.53 -7.69
N LEU A 42 -1.43 -23.63 -7.02
CA LEU A 42 -0.83 -23.56 -5.69
C LEU A 42 0.55 -22.91 -5.71
N TYR A 43 1.34 -23.19 -6.76
CA TYR A 43 2.63 -22.54 -6.96
C TYR A 43 2.48 -21.03 -7.17
N ALA A 44 1.54 -20.60 -8.02
CA ALA A 44 1.23 -19.20 -8.26
C ALA A 44 0.75 -18.47 -7.00
N ASP A 45 -0.12 -19.10 -6.20
CA ASP A 45 -0.57 -18.58 -4.91
C ASP A 45 0.59 -18.48 -3.90
N GLY A 46 1.50 -19.47 -3.90
CA GLY A 46 2.76 -19.40 -3.15
C GLY A 46 3.62 -18.21 -3.56
N LEU A 47 3.74 -17.93 -4.87
CA LEU A 47 4.46 -16.79 -5.41
C LEU A 47 3.80 -15.45 -5.05
N ASN A 48 2.47 -15.37 -5.08
CA ASN A 48 1.72 -14.18 -4.63
C ASN A 48 2.09 -13.83 -3.18
N ASN A 49 2.02 -14.80 -2.26
CA ASN A 49 2.42 -14.56 -0.87
C ASN A 49 3.93 -14.27 -0.72
N SER A 50 4.79 -14.82 -1.58
CA SER A 50 6.22 -14.45 -1.61
C SER A 50 6.42 -13.00 -2.03
N THR A 51 5.67 -12.51 -3.03
CA THR A 51 5.75 -11.13 -3.49
C THR A 51 5.30 -10.14 -2.42
N ASP A 52 4.31 -10.48 -1.59
CA ASP A 52 3.87 -9.64 -0.48
C ASP A 52 4.95 -9.50 0.61
N ILE A 53 5.72 -10.57 0.86
CA ILE A 53 6.88 -10.53 1.76
C ILE A 53 7.95 -9.59 1.19
N ILE A 54 8.25 -9.68 -0.11
CA ILE A 54 9.23 -8.81 -0.76
C ILE A 54 8.80 -7.34 -0.67
N ALA A 55 7.53 -7.05 -0.97
CA ALA A 55 6.97 -5.71 -0.84
C ALA A 55 7.08 -5.20 0.60
N SER A 56 6.71 -6.02 1.58
CA SER A 56 6.79 -5.67 3.00
C SER A 56 8.23 -5.38 3.44
N ILE A 57 9.21 -6.20 3.02
CA ILE A 57 10.63 -5.97 3.33
C ILE A 57 11.13 -4.68 2.68
N ALA A 58 10.78 -4.43 1.42
CA ALA A 58 11.17 -3.22 0.73
C ALA A 58 10.62 -1.97 1.43
N VAL A 59 9.34 -1.97 1.80
CA VAL A 59 8.71 -0.90 2.58
C VAL A 59 9.42 -0.70 3.92
N LEU A 60 9.74 -1.78 4.65
CA LEU A 60 10.48 -1.67 5.93
C LEU A 60 11.87 -1.05 5.77
N ILE A 61 12.60 -1.43 4.72
CA ILE A 61 13.91 -0.84 4.41
C ILE A 61 13.74 0.64 4.04
N GLY A 62 12.77 0.96 3.17
CA GLY A 62 12.45 2.30 2.73
C GLY A 62 12.07 3.22 3.89
N LEU A 63 11.24 2.73 4.82
CA LEU A 63 10.85 3.44 6.04
C LEU A 63 12.06 3.70 6.97
N LYS A 64 12.93 2.70 7.14
CA LYS A 64 14.13 2.87 7.96
C LYS A 64 15.10 3.89 7.35
N LEU A 65 15.14 3.98 6.02
CA LEU A 65 15.94 4.98 5.32
C LEU A 65 15.29 6.37 5.38
N SER A 66 13.96 6.45 5.29
CA SER A 66 13.22 7.72 5.34
C SER A 66 13.29 8.43 6.70
N GLN A 67 13.48 7.67 7.78
CA GLN A 67 13.68 8.21 9.13
C GLN A 67 15.03 8.91 9.34
N ARG A 68 15.94 8.90 8.35
CA ARG A 68 17.18 9.65 8.46
C ARG A 68 16.91 11.16 8.44
N PRO A 69 17.50 11.94 9.36
CA PRO A 69 17.32 13.39 9.38
C PRO A 69 17.91 14.03 8.11
N PRO A 70 17.51 15.26 7.77
CA PRO A 70 18.12 16.03 6.69
C PRO A 70 19.64 16.14 6.84
N ASP A 71 20.34 16.06 5.72
CA ASP A 71 21.79 16.20 5.61
C ASP A 71 22.16 17.23 4.51
N SER A 72 23.45 17.36 4.20
CA SER A 72 23.94 18.41 3.29
C SER A 72 23.46 18.28 1.85
N ASP A 73 23.17 17.07 1.39
CA ASP A 73 22.69 16.79 0.03
C ASP A 73 21.18 16.48 -0.03
N HIS A 74 20.53 16.25 1.12
CA HIS A 74 19.09 16.06 1.27
C HIS A 74 18.50 17.04 2.29
N GLY A 75 18.42 18.32 1.92
CA GLY A 75 17.92 19.40 2.80
C GLY A 75 16.46 19.24 3.25
N TYR A 76 15.64 18.48 2.51
CA TYR A 76 14.27 18.12 2.88
C TYR A 76 14.16 16.79 3.63
N GLY A 77 15.26 16.08 3.85
CA GLY A 77 15.30 14.74 4.43
C GLY A 77 15.11 13.60 3.42
N HIS A 78 15.06 12.38 3.95
CA HIS A 78 15.10 11.14 3.16
C HIS A 78 13.73 10.54 2.86
N TRP A 79 12.65 11.31 3.02
CA TRP A 79 11.26 10.83 3.00
C TRP A 79 10.88 10.03 1.73
N LYS A 80 11.36 10.44 0.56
CA LYS A 80 11.07 9.76 -0.71
C LYS A 80 11.67 8.35 -0.83
N SER A 81 12.58 7.97 0.06
CA SER A 81 13.19 6.63 0.10
C SER A 81 12.18 5.51 0.23
N GLU A 82 11.10 5.74 0.97
CA GLU A 82 9.99 4.78 1.11
C GLU A 82 9.30 4.52 -0.23
N THR A 83 8.90 5.59 -0.92
CA THR A 83 8.24 5.51 -2.23
C THR A 83 9.14 4.85 -3.28
N ILE A 84 10.44 5.14 -3.26
CA ILE A 84 11.42 4.49 -4.15
C ILE A 84 11.50 2.99 -3.87
N ALA A 85 11.52 2.57 -2.61
CA ALA A 85 11.56 1.16 -2.25
C ALA A 85 10.28 0.42 -2.71
N SER A 86 9.10 1.02 -2.53
CA SER A 86 7.83 0.49 -3.02
C SER A 86 7.81 0.38 -4.56
N LEU A 87 8.36 1.38 -5.26
CA LEU A 87 8.51 1.33 -6.72
C LEU A 87 9.38 0.14 -7.14
N ILE A 88 10.55 -0.05 -6.52
CA ILE A 88 11.45 -1.18 -6.84
C ILE A 88 10.76 -2.51 -6.55
N ALA A 89 10.07 -2.64 -5.42
CA ALA A 89 9.32 -3.85 -5.09
C ALA A 89 8.27 -4.17 -6.16
N SER A 90 7.48 -3.18 -6.57
CA SER A 90 6.45 -3.37 -7.60
C SER A 90 7.02 -3.88 -8.93
N LEU A 91 8.23 -3.46 -9.32
CA LEU A 91 8.90 -3.98 -10.51
C LEU A 91 9.29 -5.46 -10.36
N ILE A 92 9.80 -5.85 -9.19
CA ILE A 92 10.11 -7.26 -8.89
C ILE A 92 8.83 -8.10 -8.91
N MET A 93 7.76 -7.60 -8.29
CA MET A 93 6.45 -8.26 -8.30
C MET A 93 5.89 -8.42 -9.72
N MET A 94 6.03 -7.40 -10.56
CA MET A 94 5.62 -7.44 -11.97
C MET A 94 6.36 -8.55 -12.73
N VAL A 95 7.67 -8.69 -12.53
CA VAL A 95 8.46 -9.76 -13.15
C VAL A 95 7.97 -11.14 -12.69
N VAL A 96 7.71 -11.32 -11.39
CA VAL A 96 7.16 -12.59 -10.87
C VAL A 96 5.78 -12.87 -11.44
N GLY A 97 4.88 -11.89 -11.50
CA GLY A 97 3.55 -12.04 -12.08
C GLY A 97 3.59 -12.42 -13.57
N ILE A 98 4.47 -11.77 -14.35
CA ILE A 98 4.67 -12.12 -15.76
C ILE A 98 5.21 -13.54 -15.89
N GLN A 99 6.15 -13.96 -15.04
CA GLN A 99 6.67 -15.34 -15.05
C GLN A 99 5.56 -16.37 -14.80
N VAL A 100 4.66 -16.11 -13.83
CA VAL A 100 3.50 -16.97 -13.56
C VAL A 100 2.60 -17.06 -14.80
N LEU A 101 2.32 -15.93 -15.45
CA LEU A 101 1.51 -15.90 -16.67
C LEU A 101 2.16 -16.69 -17.81
N LEU A 102 3.45 -16.47 -18.06
CA LEU A 102 4.18 -17.18 -19.12
C LEU A 102 4.19 -18.70 -18.89
N ASN A 103 4.42 -19.13 -17.65
CA ASN A 103 4.35 -20.55 -17.28
C ASN A 103 2.95 -21.11 -17.51
N GLY A 104 1.90 -20.45 -17.00
CA GLY A 104 0.52 -20.90 -17.18
C GLY A 104 0.08 -20.94 -18.65
N PHE A 105 0.52 -19.99 -19.49
CA PHE A 105 0.28 -20.08 -20.93
C PHE A 105 1.01 -21.26 -21.57
N GLY A 106 2.28 -21.49 -21.20
CA GLY A 106 3.05 -22.64 -21.65
C GLY A 106 2.34 -23.97 -21.38
N SER A 107 1.91 -24.17 -20.13
CA SER A 107 1.23 -25.39 -19.69
C SER A 107 -0.14 -25.59 -20.35
N MET A 108 -0.85 -24.50 -20.66
CA MET A 108 -2.09 -24.56 -21.44
C MET A 108 -1.87 -25.06 -22.88
N PHE A 109 -0.73 -24.74 -23.50
CA PHE A 109 -0.38 -25.22 -24.85
C PHE A 109 0.25 -26.61 -24.85
N GLU A 110 0.99 -26.98 -23.80
CA GLU A 110 1.53 -28.34 -23.64
C GLU A 110 0.43 -29.38 -23.39
N GLY A 111 -0.74 -28.94 -22.88
CA GLY A 111 -1.91 -29.80 -22.72
C GLY A 111 -1.70 -30.83 -21.61
N HIS A 112 -1.49 -30.38 -20.38
CA HIS A 112 -1.40 -31.28 -19.23
C HIS A 112 -2.69 -32.11 -19.08
N GLU A 113 -2.60 -33.41 -19.35
CA GLU A 113 -3.71 -34.36 -19.22
C GLU A 113 -3.93 -34.83 -17.78
N GLU A 114 -2.95 -34.64 -16.90
CA GLU A 114 -3.00 -35.11 -15.52
C GLU A 114 -3.38 -34.00 -14.54
N ALA A 115 -4.41 -34.25 -13.73
CA ALA A 115 -4.78 -33.36 -12.65
C ALA A 115 -3.70 -33.39 -11.54
N PRO A 116 -3.35 -32.24 -10.95
CA PRO A 116 -2.38 -32.18 -9.88
C PRO A 116 -2.92 -32.86 -8.63
N ASP A 117 -2.04 -33.43 -7.79
CA ASP A 117 -2.43 -34.18 -6.60
C ASP A 117 -3.39 -33.38 -5.69
N ILE A 118 -4.47 -34.02 -5.24
CA ILE A 118 -5.48 -33.45 -4.34
C ILE A 118 -4.89 -32.85 -3.06
N LEU A 119 -3.71 -33.31 -2.64
CA LEU A 119 -2.95 -32.75 -1.53
C LEU A 119 -2.76 -31.22 -1.70
N ALA A 120 -2.57 -30.74 -2.92
CA ALA A 120 -2.44 -29.32 -3.21
C ALA A 120 -3.69 -28.51 -2.81
N ALA A 121 -4.89 -29.05 -3.05
CA ALA A 121 -6.13 -28.40 -2.67
C ALA A 121 -6.29 -28.30 -1.15
N TYR A 122 -5.91 -29.34 -0.41
CA TYR A 122 -5.96 -29.31 1.05
C TYR A 122 -4.98 -28.29 1.64
N VAL A 123 -3.84 -28.09 1.01
CA VAL A 123 -2.86 -27.08 1.41
C VAL A 123 -3.37 -25.67 1.14
N GLY A 124 -4.06 -25.46 0.02
CA GLY A 124 -4.78 -24.21 -0.24
C GLY A 124 -5.87 -23.92 0.80
N ILE A 125 -6.69 -24.93 1.17
CA ILE A 125 -7.72 -24.78 2.22
C ILE A 125 -7.07 -24.46 3.57
N PHE A 126 -6.00 -25.18 3.91
CA PHE A 126 -5.26 -24.95 5.14
C PHE A 126 -4.69 -23.53 5.20
N SER A 127 -4.13 -23.04 4.09
CA SER A 127 -3.70 -21.65 3.95
C SER A 127 -4.86 -20.66 4.15
N PHE A 128 -6.00 -20.90 3.51
CA PHE A 128 -7.20 -20.07 3.69
C PHE A 128 -7.59 -19.98 5.17
N ILE A 129 -7.65 -21.12 5.88
CA ILE A 129 -8.02 -21.16 7.30
C ILE A 129 -7.04 -20.33 8.12
N ILE A 130 -5.72 -20.55 7.96
CA ILE A 130 -4.71 -19.82 8.71
C ILE A 130 -4.80 -18.32 8.41
N MET A 131 -4.87 -17.94 7.14
CA MET A 131 -4.87 -16.53 6.75
C MET A 131 -6.15 -15.82 7.22
N TYR A 132 -7.29 -16.52 7.19
CA TYR A 132 -8.53 -16.01 7.75
C TYR A 132 -8.46 -15.83 9.28
N LEU A 133 -7.80 -16.74 10.00
CA LEU A 133 -7.57 -16.59 11.45
C LEU A 133 -6.66 -15.39 11.75
N VAL A 134 -5.58 -15.21 10.98
CA VAL A 134 -4.69 -14.05 11.10
C VAL A 134 -5.43 -12.76 10.79
N TYR A 135 -6.26 -12.72 9.74
CA TYR A 135 -7.17 -11.61 9.45
C TYR A 135 -8.06 -11.27 10.66
N ARG A 136 -8.73 -12.27 11.23
CA ARG A 136 -9.64 -12.07 12.38
C ARG A 136 -8.90 -11.50 13.58
N TYR A 137 -7.69 -12.00 13.85
CA TYR A 137 -6.83 -11.48 14.90
C TYR A 137 -6.42 -10.03 14.64
N ASN A 138 -5.87 -9.73 13.46
CA ASN A 138 -5.39 -8.39 13.11
C ASN A 138 -6.51 -7.38 13.00
N LYS A 139 -7.69 -7.75 12.48
CA LYS A 139 -8.87 -6.89 12.48
C LYS A 139 -9.28 -6.49 13.89
N HIS A 140 -9.42 -7.49 14.78
CA HIS A 140 -9.80 -7.21 16.16
C HIS A 140 -8.75 -6.35 16.87
N LEU A 141 -7.47 -6.62 16.62
CA LEU A 141 -6.37 -5.82 17.12
C LEU A 141 -6.43 -4.38 16.62
N ALA A 142 -6.62 -4.19 15.31
CA ALA A 142 -6.72 -2.89 14.66
C ALA A 142 -7.85 -2.04 15.22
N GLU A 143 -9.03 -2.64 15.43
CA GLU A 143 -10.18 -1.98 16.06
C GLU A 143 -9.88 -1.60 17.52
N LYS A 144 -9.22 -2.50 18.27
CA LYS A 144 -8.87 -2.27 19.68
C LYS A 144 -7.86 -1.13 19.86
N ILE A 145 -6.89 -1.00 18.97
CA ILE A 145 -5.85 0.04 19.07
C ILE A 145 -6.13 1.25 18.16
N ASN A 146 -7.27 1.25 17.45
CA ASN A 146 -7.66 2.23 16.43
C ASN A 146 -6.55 2.50 15.39
N SER A 147 -5.93 1.44 14.86
CA SER A 147 -4.82 1.54 13.90
C SER A 147 -5.29 1.22 12.48
N GLN A 148 -5.21 2.21 11.60
CA GLN A 148 -5.49 2.03 10.18
C GLN A 148 -4.45 1.12 9.50
N SER A 149 -3.17 1.21 9.88
CA SER A 149 -2.10 0.37 9.32
C SER A 149 -2.30 -1.11 9.62
N VAL A 150 -2.69 -1.46 10.85
CA VAL A 150 -2.98 -2.87 11.20
C VAL A 150 -4.28 -3.33 10.52
N MET A 151 -5.26 -2.44 10.32
CA MET A 151 -6.47 -2.76 9.56
C MET A 151 -6.17 -3.02 8.08
N ALA A 152 -5.25 -2.26 7.47
CA ALA A 152 -4.80 -2.48 6.10
C ALA A 152 -4.16 -3.87 5.96
N ALA A 153 -3.18 -4.18 6.83
CA ALA A 153 -2.55 -5.51 6.86
C ALA A 153 -3.58 -6.65 7.06
N ALA A 154 -4.62 -6.42 7.89
CA ALA A 154 -5.69 -7.39 8.06
C ALA A 154 -6.45 -7.62 6.74
N LYS A 155 -6.77 -6.56 5.99
CA LYS A 155 -7.45 -6.67 4.68
C LYS A 155 -6.60 -7.41 3.66
N ASP A 156 -5.28 -7.21 3.66
CA ASP A 156 -4.36 -7.96 2.81
C ASP A 156 -4.41 -9.45 3.14
N ASN A 157 -4.35 -9.81 4.42
CA ASN A 157 -4.52 -11.20 4.86
C ASN A 157 -5.88 -11.78 4.39
N LEU A 158 -6.95 -10.99 4.42
CA LEU A 158 -8.25 -11.44 3.89
C LEU A 158 -8.21 -11.67 2.36
N SER A 159 -7.56 -10.78 1.61
CA SER A 159 -7.39 -10.92 0.16
C SER A 159 -6.67 -12.22 -0.18
N ASP A 160 -5.58 -12.54 0.52
CA ASP A 160 -4.81 -13.77 0.30
C ASP A 160 -5.54 -15.04 0.75
N ALA A 161 -6.40 -14.92 1.77
CA ALA A 161 -7.33 -16.00 2.11
C ALA A 161 -8.25 -16.30 0.91
N TRP A 162 -8.81 -15.25 0.27
CA TRP A 162 -9.65 -15.40 -0.92
C TRP A 162 -8.90 -15.98 -2.14
N VAL A 163 -7.64 -15.60 -2.33
CA VAL A 163 -6.78 -16.22 -3.35
C VAL A 163 -6.59 -17.71 -3.05
N SER A 164 -6.26 -18.07 -1.80
CA SER A 164 -6.02 -19.47 -1.39
C SER A 164 -7.25 -20.37 -1.58
N ILE A 165 -8.46 -19.86 -1.31
CA ILE A 165 -9.70 -20.62 -1.55
C ILE A 165 -10.02 -20.73 -3.04
N GLY A 166 -9.75 -19.69 -3.84
CA GLY A 166 -9.86 -19.73 -5.29
C GLY A 166 -8.93 -20.79 -5.90
N THR A 167 -7.68 -20.79 -5.48
CA THR A 167 -6.67 -21.81 -5.81
C THR A 167 -7.15 -23.21 -5.48
N SER A 168 -7.65 -23.42 -4.25
CA SER A 168 -8.19 -24.72 -3.84
C SER A 168 -9.35 -25.17 -4.71
N ALA A 169 -10.29 -24.27 -5.02
CA ALA A 169 -11.42 -24.55 -5.88
C ALA A 169 -11.00 -24.93 -7.31
N GLY A 170 -9.98 -24.25 -7.87
CA GLY A 170 -9.37 -24.60 -9.15
C GLY A 170 -8.81 -26.02 -9.18
N ILE A 171 -8.04 -26.39 -8.14
CA ILE A 171 -7.45 -27.73 -8.00
C ILE A 171 -8.54 -28.81 -7.80
N PHE A 172 -9.56 -28.54 -6.97
CA PHE A 172 -10.70 -29.47 -6.83
C PHE A 172 -11.44 -29.67 -8.15
N GLY A 173 -11.65 -28.60 -8.92
CA GLY A 173 -12.23 -28.68 -10.25
C GLY A 173 -11.39 -29.54 -11.19
N SER A 174 -10.06 -29.40 -11.12
CA SER A 174 -9.12 -30.23 -11.87
C SER A 174 -9.30 -31.73 -11.60
N GLN A 175 -9.51 -32.09 -10.33
CA GLN A 175 -9.74 -33.46 -9.87
C GLN A 175 -11.09 -34.05 -10.34
N LEU A 176 -12.04 -33.22 -10.79
CA LEU A 176 -13.31 -33.67 -11.36
C LEU A 176 -13.23 -33.95 -12.88
N GLY A 177 -12.01 -34.09 -13.43
CA GLY A 177 -11.79 -34.38 -14.85
C GLY A 177 -11.66 -33.14 -15.72
N MET A 178 -11.33 -31.99 -15.13
CA MET A 178 -11.08 -30.73 -15.86
C MET A 178 -9.66 -30.17 -15.57
N PRO A 179 -8.57 -30.87 -15.98
CA PRO A 179 -7.18 -30.48 -15.68
C PRO A 179 -6.83 -29.01 -15.92
N TRP A 180 -7.41 -28.43 -16.97
CA TRP A 180 -7.23 -27.03 -17.36
C TRP A 180 -7.65 -26.00 -16.29
N LEU A 181 -8.46 -26.38 -15.30
CA LEU A 181 -8.90 -25.46 -14.24
C LEU A 181 -7.76 -25.03 -13.32
N ASP A 182 -6.77 -25.89 -13.08
CA ASP A 182 -5.59 -25.53 -12.27
C ASP A 182 -4.78 -24.42 -12.99
N THR A 183 -4.44 -24.65 -14.27
CA THR A 183 -3.73 -23.67 -15.10
C THR A 183 -4.49 -22.35 -15.25
N VAL A 184 -5.81 -22.39 -15.49
CA VAL A 184 -6.62 -21.16 -15.54
C VAL A 184 -6.59 -20.42 -14.21
N THR A 185 -6.63 -21.14 -13.09
CA THR A 185 -6.53 -20.53 -11.77
C THR A 185 -5.16 -19.91 -11.54
N ALA A 186 -4.08 -20.58 -11.95
CA ALA A 186 -2.72 -20.02 -11.94
C ALA A 186 -2.62 -18.72 -12.75
N LEU A 187 -3.22 -18.68 -13.95
CA LEU A 187 -3.28 -17.48 -14.79
C LEU A 187 -4.05 -16.35 -14.10
N LEU A 188 -5.17 -16.64 -13.46
CA LEU A 188 -5.94 -15.63 -12.71
C LEU A 188 -5.13 -15.08 -11.53
N VAL A 189 -4.39 -15.92 -10.81
CA VAL A 189 -3.49 -15.48 -9.73
C VAL A 189 -2.34 -14.65 -10.31
N GLY A 190 -1.74 -15.05 -11.42
CA GLY A 190 -0.72 -14.27 -12.11
C GLY A 190 -1.20 -12.87 -12.53
N LEU A 191 -2.43 -12.78 -13.06
CA LEU A 191 -3.07 -11.50 -13.40
C LEU A 191 -3.29 -10.63 -12.16
N LEU A 192 -3.66 -11.24 -11.03
CA LEU A 192 -3.82 -10.55 -9.75
C LEU A 192 -2.49 -9.98 -9.26
N ILE A 193 -1.40 -10.76 -9.31
CA ILE A 193 -0.04 -10.29 -8.96
C ILE A 193 0.35 -9.10 -9.85
N CYS A 194 0.18 -9.21 -11.17
CA CYS A 194 0.50 -8.13 -12.12
C CYS A 194 -0.33 -6.87 -11.86
N LYS A 195 -1.63 -7.02 -11.55
CA LYS A 195 -2.49 -5.89 -11.21
C LYS A 195 -2.01 -5.19 -9.93
N THR A 196 -1.77 -5.94 -8.86
CA THR A 196 -1.25 -5.39 -7.59
C THR A 196 0.08 -4.66 -7.81
N ALA A 197 1.00 -5.27 -8.58
CA ALA A 197 2.26 -4.64 -8.95
C ALA A 197 2.05 -3.34 -9.73
N TRP A 198 1.13 -3.32 -10.70
CA TRP A 198 0.82 -2.12 -11.47
C TRP A 198 0.21 -1.01 -10.62
N ASP A 199 -0.71 -1.33 -9.72
CA ASP A 199 -1.35 -0.36 -8.84
C ASP A 199 -0.30 0.30 -7.92
N ILE A 200 0.59 -0.49 -7.31
CA ILE A 200 1.70 0.02 -6.48
C ILE A 200 2.65 0.87 -7.34
N PHE A 201 3.01 0.41 -8.54
CA PHE A 201 3.89 1.15 -9.45
C PHE A 201 3.29 2.51 -9.82
N ARG A 202 2.01 2.53 -10.20
CA ARG A 202 1.28 3.74 -10.60
C ARG A 202 1.23 4.74 -9.45
N GLU A 203 0.89 4.29 -8.25
CA GLU A 203 0.82 5.14 -7.06
C GLU A 203 2.21 5.71 -6.70
N ALA A 204 3.23 4.85 -6.65
CA ALA A 204 4.60 5.27 -6.36
C ALA A 204 5.14 6.25 -7.42
N SER A 205 4.85 6.03 -8.70
CA SER A 205 5.23 6.94 -9.79
C SER A 205 4.48 8.27 -9.71
N HIS A 206 3.18 8.24 -9.38
CA HIS A 206 2.39 9.45 -9.16
C HIS A 206 2.97 10.29 -8.01
N HIS A 207 3.30 9.67 -6.87
CA HIS A 207 3.91 10.37 -5.74
C HIS A 207 5.32 10.88 -6.04
N LEU A 208 6.15 10.12 -6.77
CA LEU A 208 7.50 10.56 -7.13
C LEU A 208 7.52 11.73 -8.11
N SER A 209 6.49 11.84 -8.96
CA SER A 209 6.28 12.96 -9.89
C SER A 209 5.60 14.17 -9.23
N ASP A 210 5.48 14.18 -7.89
CA ASP A 210 4.78 15.20 -7.10
C ASP A 210 3.28 15.33 -7.45
N GLY A 211 2.68 14.25 -7.95
CA GLY A 211 1.23 14.13 -8.10
C GLY A 211 0.52 14.14 -6.74
N PHE A 212 -0.65 14.77 -6.69
CA PHE A 212 -1.43 14.97 -5.47
C PHE A 212 -2.93 14.87 -5.73
N ASP A 213 -3.68 14.54 -4.68
CA ASP A 213 -5.12 14.32 -4.73
C ASP A 213 -5.91 15.64 -4.89
N GLU A 214 -6.59 15.79 -6.03
CA GLU A 214 -7.40 16.97 -6.36
C GLU A 214 -8.59 17.16 -5.41
N GLU A 215 -9.16 16.07 -4.87
CA GLU A 215 -10.27 16.18 -3.91
C GLU A 215 -9.80 16.80 -2.59
N LYS A 216 -8.57 16.48 -2.16
CA LYS A 216 -7.94 17.11 -1.00
C LYS A 216 -7.62 18.57 -1.24
N ILE A 217 -7.14 18.93 -2.43
CA ILE A 217 -6.90 20.34 -2.78
C ILE A 217 -8.18 21.15 -2.65
N ALA A 218 -9.29 20.67 -3.20
CA ALA A 218 -10.59 21.34 -3.08
C ALA A 218 -11.07 21.47 -1.62
N LEU A 219 -10.80 20.45 -0.80
CA LEU A 219 -11.09 20.47 0.64
C LEU A 219 -10.27 21.54 1.37
N TYR A 220 -8.97 21.65 1.06
CA TYR A 220 -8.07 22.65 1.64
C TYR A 220 -8.48 24.05 1.24
N GLU A 221 -8.74 24.28 -0.05
CA GLU A 221 -9.19 25.56 -0.55
C GLU A 221 -10.46 26.02 0.18
N LYS A 222 -11.46 25.14 0.29
CA LYS A 222 -12.70 25.45 1.01
C LYS A 222 -12.43 25.84 2.46
N SER A 223 -11.57 25.10 3.16
CA SER A 223 -11.25 25.38 4.56
C SER A 223 -10.49 26.69 4.75
N ILE A 224 -9.63 27.07 3.80
CA ILE A 224 -8.87 28.32 3.84
C ILE A 224 -9.78 29.50 3.55
N MET A 225 -10.72 29.36 2.61
CA MET A 225 -11.71 30.38 2.27
C MET A 225 -12.71 30.68 3.39
N GLU A 226 -12.83 29.81 4.41
CA GLU A 226 -13.64 30.06 5.61
C GLU A 226 -12.97 31.05 6.58
N LEU A 227 -11.70 31.40 6.37
CA LEU A 227 -10.95 32.35 7.22
C LEU A 227 -11.22 33.79 6.80
N GLU A 228 -11.73 34.63 7.72
CA GLU A 228 -12.20 36.00 7.41
C GLU A 228 -11.16 36.90 6.74
N ASP A 229 -9.88 36.74 7.09
CA ASP A 229 -8.80 37.60 6.60
C ASP A 229 -8.22 37.14 5.25
N VAL A 230 -8.65 35.99 4.74
CA VAL A 230 -8.26 35.48 3.41
C VAL A 230 -9.27 35.96 2.37
N ARG A 231 -8.80 36.72 1.38
CA ARG A 231 -9.63 37.28 0.30
C ARG A 231 -9.80 36.34 -0.89
N GLY A 232 -8.90 35.39 -1.02
CA GLY A 232 -8.92 34.40 -2.10
C GLY A 232 -7.73 33.46 -1.99
N VAL A 233 -7.84 32.33 -2.67
CA VAL A 233 -6.71 31.40 -2.89
C VAL A 233 -6.36 31.47 -4.36
N LYS A 234 -5.11 31.80 -4.67
CA LYS A 234 -4.63 31.87 -6.05
C LYS A 234 -4.20 30.51 -6.56
N GLU A 235 -3.47 29.78 -5.73
CA GLU A 235 -2.85 28.51 -6.10
C GLU A 235 -2.64 27.65 -4.85
N ILE A 236 -2.92 26.35 -4.99
CA ILE A 236 -2.53 25.32 -4.03
C ILE A 236 -1.79 24.24 -4.81
N LYS A 237 -0.59 23.89 -4.37
CA LYS A 237 0.21 22.78 -4.88
C LYS A 237 0.48 21.82 -3.72
N GLY A 238 0.06 20.57 -3.86
CA GLY A 238 0.40 19.52 -2.91
C GLY A 238 1.45 18.58 -3.47
N ARG A 239 2.24 17.97 -2.59
CA ARG A 239 3.13 16.85 -2.90
C ARG A 239 3.25 15.92 -1.69
N ASN A 240 3.72 14.70 -1.92
CA ASN A 240 3.92 13.69 -0.88
C ASN A 240 5.39 13.41 -0.63
N TYR A 241 5.80 13.49 0.63
CA TYR A 241 7.09 13.07 1.14
C TYR A 241 6.90 11.78 1.95
N GLY A 242 6.95 10.64 1.28
CA GLY A 242 6.49 9.37 1.87
C GLY A 242 5.00 9.45 2.17
N ASN A 243 4.61 9.23 3.42
CA ASN A 243 3.22 9.38 3.90
C ASN A 243 2.89 10.81 4.41
N ASN A 244 3.82 11.77 4.28
CA ASN A 244 3.63 13.13 4.75
C ASN A 244 3.21 14.05 3.61
N GLU A 245 2.09 14.73 3.77
CA GLU A 245 1.61 15.74 2.83
C GLU A 245 2.33 17.06 3.05
N VAL A 246 2.80 17.68 1.97
CA VAL A 246 3.45 18.99 1.97
C VAL A 246 2.73 19.90 0.98
N ILE A 247 2.31 21.07 1.44
CA ILE A 247 1.46 21.97 0.68
C ILE A 247 2.13 23.33 0.53
N ASP A 248 2.23 23.81 -0.71
CA ASP A 248 2.64 25.16 -1.07
C ASP A 248 1.39 25.94 -1.51
N ILE A 249 1.15 27.10 -0.91
CA ILE A 249 -0.10 27.88 -1.12
C ILE A 249 0.23 29.33 -1.41
N VAL A 250 -0.55 29.93 -2.32
CA VAL A 250 -0.57 31.38 -2.52
C VAL A 250 -1.96 31.91 -2.17
N ILE A 251 -2.03 32.79 -1.18
CA ILE A 251 -3.28 33.42 -0.73
C ILE A 251 -3.29 34.92 -1.05
N TYR A 252 -4.49 35.46 -1.25
CA TYR A 252 -4.73 36.89 -1.35
C TYR A 252 -5.17 37.46 0.01
N VAL A 253 -4.52 38.56 0.44
CA VAL A 253 -4.90 39.31 1.64
C VAL A 253 -5.04 40.79 1.32
N ASN A 254 -5.58 41.58 2.25
CA ASN A 254 -5.74 43.02 2.04
C ASN A 254 -4.38 43.72 1.86
N SER A 255 -4.24 44.54 0.81
CA SER A 255 -3.00 45.27 0.48
C SER A 255 -2.62 46.36 1.49
N SER A 256 -3.54 46.76 2.37
CA SER A 256 -3.28 47.78 3.41
C SER A 256 -2.59 47.21 4.66
N LEU A 257 -2.44 45.88 4.75
CA LEU A 257 -1.84 45.21 5.90
C LEU A 257 -0.34 45.47 5.97
N ASN A 258 0.19 45.56 7.18
CA ASN A 258 1.63 45.53 7.39
C ASN A 258 2.18 44.10 7.29
N ILE A 259 3.51 43.96 7.26
CA ILE A 259 4.18 42.66 7.09
C ILE A 259 3.84 41.68 8.22
N GLN A 260 3.72 42.16 9.46
CA GLN A 260 3.39 41.31 10.60
C GLN A 260 1.97 40.76 10.48
N GLU A 261 1.00 41.61 10.14
CA GLU A 261 -0.39 41.20 9.96
C GLU A 261 -0.54 40.17 8.83
N ALA A 262 0.14 40.41 7.70
CA ALA A 262 0.17 39.45 6.59
C ALA A 262 0.80 38.10 7.00
N HIS A 263 1.89 38.13 7.78
CA HIS A 263 2.54 36.93 8.31
C HIS A 263 1.65 36.18 9.33
N ASP A 264 0.89 36.90 10.15
CA ASP A 264 -0.02 36.31 11.12
C ASP A 264 -1.17 35.57 10.42
N ILE A 265 -1.69 36.12 9.31
CA ILE A 265 -2.68 35.43 8.45
C ILE A 265 -2.09 34.16 7.83
N ALA A 266 -0.88 34.25 7.26
CA ALA A 266 -0.17 33.08 6.73
C ALA A 266 -0.02 31.97 7.79
N THR A 267 0.41 32.35 8.99
CA THR A 267 0.54 31.44 10.14
C THR A 267 -0.80 30.80 10.53
N LEU A 268 -1.90 31.54 10.38
CA LEU A 268 -3.25 31.03 10.66
C LEU A 268 -3.65 29.95 9.65
N VAL A 269 -3.38 30.18 8.36
CA VAL A 269 -3.58 29.20 7.28
C VAL A 269 -2.74 27.94 7.51
N GLU A 270 -1.45 28.09 7.85
CA GLU A 270 -0.57 26.96 8.17
C GLU A 270 -1.14 26.11 9.32
N LYS A 271 -1.60 26.77 10.39
CA LYS A 271 -2.18 26.10 11.57
C LYS A 271 -3.50 25.41 11.25
N GLU A 272 -4.35 26.01 10.42
CA GLU A 272 -5.63 25.41 10.01
C GLU A 272 -5.38 24.07 9.32
N LEU A 273 -4.51 24.05 8.31
CA LEU A 273 -4.22 22.82 7.57
C LEU A 273 -3.49 21.78 8.42
N THR A 274 -2.52 22.20 9.22
CA THR A 274 -1.76 21.29 10.10
C THR A 274 -2.67 20.65 11.16
N LYS A 275 -3.59 21.42 11.77
CA LYS A 275 -4.45 20.90 12.85
C LYS A 275 -5.67 20.14 12.36
N LYS A 276 -6.30 20.59 11.28
CA LYS A 276 -7.57 20.03 10.79
C LYS A 276 -7.36 18.83 9.88
N PHE A 277 -6.33 18.88 9.03
CA PHE A 277 -6.05 17.84 8.04
C PHE A 277 -4.78 17.04 8.32
N GLY A 278 -3.96 17.45 9.30
CA GLY A 278 -2.73 16.73 9.65
C GLY A 278 -1.63 16.90 8.61
N VAL A 279 -1.68 17.96 7.78
CA VAL A 279 -0.63 18.28 6.82
C VAL A 279 0.69 18.47 7.55
N TYR A 280 1.76 17.85 7.05
CA TYR A 280 3.06 17.83 7.73
C TYR A 280 3.78 19.17 7.66
N ASN A 281 3.75 19.81 6.48
CA ASN A 281 4.36 21.11 6.27
C ASN A 281 3.54 21.93 5.28
N VAL A 282 3.33 23.21 5.62
CA VAL A 282 2.62 24.17 4.78
C VAL A 282 3.53 25.37 4.60
N HIS A 283 3.72 25.81 3.38
CA HIS A 283 4.38 27.06 3.06
C HIS A 283 3.38 28.00 2.40
N VAL A 284 3.13 29.14 3.04
CA VAL A 284 2.13 30.12 2.57
C VAL A 284 2.83 31.37 2.05
N HIS A 285 2.68 31.62 0.75
CA HIS A 285 3.03 32.89 0.13
C HIS A 285 1.81 33.81 0.15
N VAL A 286 2.03 35.08 0.50
CA VAL A 286 0.97 36.08 0.63
C VAL A 286 1.11 37.11 -0.50
N GLU A 287 0.05 37.26 -1.29
CA GLU A 287 -0.07 38.29 -2.31
C GLU A 287 -1.13 39.34 -1.91
N PRO A 288 -0.92 40.63 -2.25
CA PRO A 288 -1.92 41.65 -2.03
C PRO A 288 -3.11 41.45 -3.00
N TYR A 289 -4.32 41.56 -2.47
CA TYR A 289 -5.54 41.59 -3.27
C TYR A 289 -5.68 42.97 -3.91
N THR A 290 -5.32 43.08 -5.19
CA THR A 290 -5.57 44.26 -6.01
C THR A 290 -6.85 44.04 -6.80
N VAL A 291 -7.86 44.88 -6.56
CA VAL A 291 -9.05 44.95 -7.41
C VAL A 291 -8.63 45.72 -8.67
N ASP A 292 -8.50 45.01 -9.80
CA ASP A 292 -8.44 45.66 -11.11
C ASP A 292 -9.78 46.31 -11.47
#